data_AF-A0A6J4EE90-F1
#
_entry.id   AF-A0A6J4EE90-F1
#
_cell.length_a   1.000
_cell.length_b   1.000
_cell.length_c   1.000
_cell.angle_alpha   90.00
_cell.angle_beta   90.00
_cell.angle_gamma   90.00
#
_symmetry.space_group_name_H-M   'P 1'
#
loop_
_entity.id
_entity.type
_entity.pdbx_description
1 polymer ?
#
loop_
_entity_poly.entity_id
_entity_poly.type
_entity_poly.pdbx_seq_one_letter_code
_entity_poly.pdbx_strand_id
1 'polypeptide(L)'
;MNEVINTRFDGCLDVERIRERVTVKPGAVRDLGGKDVLVAAEALEGALKEIYLPNDFSLAFIKEMATKASLHSQRLFSSEVEYISRIYNPPDVEVAPICLTGLAGIGKTQTIAALRKVLPPPVDLACNHFEGSLKLTSHWYASARGKAGGRQMLADFVLGDQRSTSHNVAKLLVECRRRANRDGVSLLLLEETQHINAGQGVSRVTDILLTLAAIGPPMVFVSNYSLLHKLLGRNSEDKQRLLSEPRIMLPDDPESSGWRNYIVECVRVSGGHISGSIDDLAHEIYKSTFGIKRLVVQLIKHAYIEARSSGRESLTLSDISQAYRSVAYAANREDVEELQLQALQNRRTGGRLDLRCPFELPVTVRSNIVAFARADRDNRVVAKVFDSALNESERAAMDHIEKATSKTTLSTKAPRAPRLPKASVEDLTSAFHQFVESTSSPPKPKKPK
;
A
#
# COMPACT_ATOMS: atom_id res chain seq x y z
N MET A 1 -22.38 -37.13 6.32
CA MET A 1 -21.27 -36.22 6.64
C MET A 1 -21.83 -35.03 7.41
N ASN A 2 -21.04 -34.44 8.32
CA ASN A 2 -21.51 -33.49 9.34
C ASN A 2 -22.09 -32.19 8.71
N GLU A 3 -23.22 -31.69 9.22
CA GLU A 3 -23.89 -30.46 8.75
C GLU A 3 -22.95 -29.25 8.76
N VAL A 4 -22.04 -29.23 9.75
CA VAL A 4 -20.96 -28.23 9.90
C VAL A 4 -20.09 -28.09 8.66
N ILE A 5 -19.90 -29.15 7.86
CA ILE A 5 -19.11 -29.07 6.63
C ILE A 5 -19.88 -28.36 5.51
N ASN A 6 -21.17 -28.65 5.38
CA ASN A 6 -22.00 -28.10 4.31
C ASN A 6 -22.21 -26.60 4.48
N THR A 7 -22.33 -26.13 5.72
CA THR A 7 -22.54 -24.72 6.07
C THR A 7 -21.24 -23.97 6.36
N ARG A 8 -20.07 -24.64 6.25
CA ARG A 8 -18.76 -24.09 6.63
C ARG A 8 -18.44 -22.76 5.97
N PHE A 9 -18.85 -22.57 4.71
CA PHE A 9 -18.60 -21.37 3.91
C PHE A 9 -19.79 -20.41 3.85
N ASP A 10 -20.85 -20.65 4.63
CA ASP A 10 -22.02 -19.79 4.64
C ASP A 10 -21.65 -18.37 5.08
N GLY A 11 -22.21 -17.37 4.37
CA GLY A 11 -21.89 -15.97 4.60
C GLY A 11 -20.50 -15.52 4.14
N CYS A 12 -19.67 -16.40 3.56
CA CYS A 12 -18.37 -16.03 2.99
C CYS A 12 -18.44 -15.62 1.50
N LEU A 13 -19.60 -15.76 0.87
CA LEU A 13 -19.81 -15.57 -0.58
C LEU A 13 -20.70 -14.38 -0.94
N ASP A 14 -21.38 -13.81 0.06
CA ASP A 14 -22.22 -12.61 -0.10
C ASP A 14 -21.34 -11.35 -0.11
N VAL A 15 -21.48 -10.52 -1.15
CA VAL A 15 -20.60 -9.37 -1.38
C VAL A 15 -20.75 -8.31 -0.30
N GLU A 16 -21.96 -8.06 0.19
CA GLU A 16 -22.21 -7.03 1.20
C GLU A 16 -21.73 -7.50 2.57
N ARG A 17 -21.94 -8.77 2.93
CA ARG A 17 -21.33 -9.35 4.14
C ARG A 17 -19.81 -9.36 4.08
N ILE A 18 -19.23 -9.66 2.91
CA ILE A 18 -17.78 -9.54 2.71
C ILE A 18 -17.34 -8.10 2.97
N ARG A 19 -18.01 -7.12 2.35
CA ARG A 19 -17.70 -5.69 2.49
C ARG A 19 -17.73 -5.26 3.94
N GLU A 20 -18.80 -5.56 4.67
CA GLU A 20 -18.95 -5.24 6.10
C GLU A 20 -17.83 -5.87 6.94
N ARG A 21 -17.51 -7.14 6.71
CA ARG A 21 -16.52 -7.88 7.49
C ARG A 21 -15.09 -7.42 7.27
N VAL A 22 -14.76 -6.96 6.06
CA VAL A 22 -13.38 -6.57 5.72
C VAL A 22 -13.11 -5.08 5.87
N THR A 23 -14.14 -4.23 5.80
CA THR A 23 -13.99 -2.78 5.90
C THR A 23 -13.38 -2.39 7.25
N VAL A 24 -12.30 -1.61 7.21
CA VAL A 24 -11.65 -1.08 8.41
C VAL A 24 -11.65 0.44 8.35
N LYS A 25 -12.31 1.05 9.33
CA LYS A 25 -12.41 2.49 9.55
C LYS A 25 -11.86 2.82 10.94
N PRO A 26 -10.58 3.18 11.06
CA PRO A 26 -9.92 3.35 12.36
C PRO A 26 -10.46 4.56 13.13
N GLY A 27 -10.28 4.61 14.45
CA GLY A 27 -10.67 5.79 15.23
C GLY A 27 -9.95 7.05 14.75
N ALA A 28 -10.58 8.23 14.89
CA ALA A 28 -9.88 9.48 14.65
C ALA A 28 -8.72 9.64 15.64
N VAL A 29 -7.57 10.12 15.17
CA VAL A 29 -6.39 10.28 16.02
C VAL A 29 -6.64 11.43 16.99
N ARG A 30 -6.59 11.11 18.28
CA ARG A 30 -6.81 12.11 19.35
C ARG A 30 -5.52 12.87 19.65
N ASP A 31 -5.71 14.14 19.95
CA ASP A 31 -4.67 15.04 20.46
C ASP A 31 -3.40 15.04 19.60
N LEU A 32 -3.57 15.18 18.28
CA LEU A 32 -2.43 15.44 17.39
C LEU A 32 -1.80 16.80 17.68
N GLY A 33 -2.61 17.76 18.14
CA GLY A 33 -2.21 19.12 18.50
C GLY A 33 -1.23 19.20 19.67
N GLY A 34 -1.44 18.42 20.74
CA GLY A 34 -0.63 18.45 21.96
C GLY A 34 0.66 17.62 21.92
N LYS A 35 0.87 16.84 20.86
CA LYS A 35 2.06 15.98 20.70
C LYS A 35 3.19 16.70 19.97
N ASP A 36 4.41 16.21 20.20
CA ASP A 36 5.56 16.52 19.34
C ASP A 36 5.22 16.25 17.87
N VAL A 37 5.74 17.08 16.97
CA VAL A 37 5.37 17.06 15.54
C VAL A 37 5.65 15.69 14.91
N LEU A 38 6.80 15.08 15.21
CA LEU A 38 7.16 13.79 14.63
C LEU A 38 6.32 12.67 15.21
N VAL A 39 6.09 12.69 16.53
CA VAL A 39 5.22 11.71 17.21
C VAL A 39 3.78 11.78 16.68
N ALA A 40 3.25 12.99 16.50
CA ALA A 40 1.93 13.20 15.91
C ALA A 40 1.87 12.71 14.46
N ALA A 41 2.90 12.97 13.66
CA ALA A 41 2.97 12.52 12.27
C ALA A 41 3.03 10.99 12.16
N GLU A 42 3.79 10.30 13.01
CA GLU A 42 3.83 8.84 13.08
C GLU A 42 2.48 8.24 13.52
N ALA A 43 1.81 8.86 14.50
CA ALA A 43 0.48 8.43 14.93
C ALA A 43 -0.57 8.60 13.82
N LEU A 44 -0.52 9.72 13.10
CA LEU A 44 -1.37 9.95 11.92
C LEU A 44 -1.07 8.93 10.82
N GLU A 45 0.20 8.69 10.51
CA GLU A 45 0.61 7.68 9.52
C GLU A 45 0.10 6.29 9.88
N GLY A 46 0.24 5.88 11.15
CA GLY A 46 -0.25 4.62 11.67
C GLY A 46 -1.75 4.46 11.47
N ALA A 47 -2.53 5.46 11.87
CA ALA A 47 -3.99 5.42 11.71
C ALA A 47 -4.42 5.43 10.23
N LEU A 48 -3.75 6.19 9.36
CA LEU A 48 -4.07 6.19 7.93
C LEU A 48 -3.74 4.84 7.27
N LYS A 49 -2.68 4.13 7.70
CA LYS A 49 -2.33 2.79 7.22
C LYS A 49 -3.38 1.73 7.56
N GLU A 50 -4.14 1.92 8.64
CA GLU A 50 -5.21 1.00 9.05
C GLU A 50 -6.47 1.12 8.19
N ILE A 51 -6.65 2.22 7.46
CA ILE A 51 -7.80 2.41 6.57
C ILE A 51 -7.80 1.31 5.51
N TYR A 52 -8.88 0.53 5.46
CA TYR A 52 -9.12 -0.41 4.39
C TYR A 52 -10.57 -0.31 3.93
N LEU A 53 -10.77 0.35 2.80
CA LEU A 53 -12.04 0.38 2.08
C LEU A 53 -11.88 -0.52 0.85
N PRO A 54 -12.57 -1.68 0.78
CA PRO A 54 -12.44 -2.59 -0.34
C PRO A 54 -13.11 -1.97 -1.59
N ASN A 55 -12.37 -1.92 -2.70
CA ASN A 55 -12.94 -1.57 -4.00
C ASN A 55 -13.58 -2.80 -4.66
N ASP A 56 -14.23 -2.59 -5.80
CA ASP A 56 -14.96 -3.66 -6.49
C ASP A 56 -14.04 -4.80 -6.92
N PHE A 57 -12.79 -4.49 -7.31
CA PHE A 57 -11.79 -5.51 -7.61
C PHE A 57 -11.49 -6.38 -6.38
N SER A 58 -11.21 -5.77 -5.22
CA SER A 58 -10.92 -6.50 -3.97
C SER A 58 -12.09 -7.39 -3.57
N LEU A 59 -13.33 -6.90 -3.67
CA LEU A 59 -14.52 -7.69 -3.34
C LEU A 59 -14.74 -8.84 -4.31
N ALA A 60 -14.63 -8.59 -5.61
CA ALA A 60 -14.74 -9.61 -6.63
C ALA A 60 -13.66 -10.70 -6.46
N PHE A 61 -12.43 -10.28 -6.21
CA PHE A 61 -11.31 -11.19 -5.97
C PHE A 61 -11.53 -12.03 -4.71
N ILE A 62 -11.90 -11.41 -3.58
CA ILE A 62 -12.16 -12.13 -2.32
C ILE A 62 -13.28 -13.15 -2.51
N LYS A 63 -14.39 -12.75 -3.16
CA LYS A 63 -15.51 -13.64 -3.48
C LYS A 63 -15.07 -14.80 -4.38
N GLU A 64 -14.29 -14.52 -5.43
CA GLU A 64 -13.77 -15.55 -6.33
C GLU A 64 -12.94 -16.58 -5.55
N MET A 65 -12.00 -16.12 -4.71
CA MET A 65 -11.13 -17.02 -3.94
C MET A 65 -11.90 -17.80 -2.88
N ALA A 66 -12.85 -17.18 -2.18
CA ALA A 66 -13.73 -17.85 -1.23
C ALA A 66 -14.61 -18.90 -1.92
N THR A 67 -15.09 -18.61 -3.14
CA THR A 67 -15.85 -19.57 -3.95
C THR A 67 -14.99 -20.76 -4.36
N LYS A 68 -13.77 -20.53 -4.87
CA LYS A 68 -12.83 -21.61 -5.22
C LYS A 68 -12.50 -22.47 -3.99
N ALA A 69 -12.30 -21.86 -2.83
CA ALA A 69 -12.08 -22.58 -1.57
C ALA A 69 -13.31 -23.40 -1.16
N SER A 70 -14.51 -22.83 -1.23
CA SER A 70 -15.76 -23.54 -0.94
C SER A 70 -15.96 -24.76 -1.84
N LEU A 71 -15.76 -24.60 -3.15
CA LEU A 71 -15.87 -25.70 -4.12
C LEU A 71 -14.82 -26.79 -3.87
N HIS A 72 -13.60 -26.41 -3.51
CA HIS A 72 -12.58 -27.38 -3.14
C HIS A 72 -12.97 -28.14 -1.85
N SER A 73 -13.46 -27.43 -0.83
CA SER A 73 -13.93 -28.06 0.42
C SER A 73 -15.08 -29.03 0.16
N GLN A 74 -16.06 -28.67 -0.67
CA GLN A 74 -17.17 -29.56 -1.02
C GLN A 74 -16.70 -30.83 -1.74
N ARG A 75 -15.70 -30.72 -2.62
CA ARG A 75 -15.10 -31.89 -3.29
C ARG A 75 -14.31 -32.77 -2.34
N LEU A 76 -13.59 -32.17 -1.39
CA LEU A 76 -12.81 -32.92 -0.40
C LEU A 76 -13.71 -33.71 0.55
N PHE A 77 -14.88 -33.16 0.86
CA PHE A 77 -15.87 -33.70 1.78
C PHE A 77 -17.14 -34.20 1.06
N SER A 78 -16.98 -34.83 -0.11
CA SER A 78 -18.08 -35.46 -0.84
C SER A 78 -18.67 -36.67 -0.09
N SER A 79 -17.80 -37.50 0.49
CA SER A 79 -18.13 -38.65 1.32
C SER A 79 -17.03 -38.95 2.33
N GLU A 80 -17.36 -39.60 3.44
CA GLU A 80 -16.40 -39.89 4.52
C GLU A 80 -15.34 -40.88 4.05
N VAL A 81 -15.74 -41.88 3.27
CA VAL A 81 -14.84 -42.87 2.66
C VAL A 81 -13.83 -42.19 1.71
N GLU A 82 -14.30 -41.29 0.83
CA GLU A 82 -13.41 -40.59 -0.10
C GLU A 82 -12.46 -39.64 0.61
N TYR A 83 -12.96 -38.90 1.61
CA TYR A 83 -12.16 -38.04 2.47
C TYR A 83 -11.03 -38.82 3.16
N ILE A 84 -11.36 -39.94 3.83
CA ILE A 84 -10.38 -40.81 4.49
C ILE A 84 -9.37 -41.37 3.47
N SER A 85 -9.85 -41.83 2.31
CA SER A 85 -8.98 -42.33 1.24
C SER A 85 -7.97 -41.28 0.79
N ARG A 86 -8.37 -40.01 0.64
CA ARG A 86 -7.48 -38.90 0.26
C ARG A 86 -6.43 -38.56 1.32
N ILE A 87 -6.61 -38.97 2.57
CA ILE A 87 -5.60 -38.82 3.63
C ILE A 87 -4.53 -39.91 3.47
N TYR A 88 -4.92 -41.17 3.29
CA TYR A 88 -3.94 -42.26 3.19
C TYR A 88 -3.30 -42.36 1.81
N ASN A 89 -4.04 -41.98 0.77
CA ASN A 89 -3.62 -42.00 -0.63
C ASN A 89 -3.84 -40.60 -1.23
N PRO A 90 -3.05 -39.58 -0.83
CA PRO A 90 -3.20 -38.23 -1.37
C PRO A 90 -2.94 -38.22 -2.88
N PRO A 91 -3.84 -37.61 -3.68
CA PRO A 91 -3.71 -37.64 -5.13
C PRO A 91 -2.50 -36.84 -5.60
N ASP A 92 -1.89 -37.29 -6.70
CA ASP A 92 -0.85 -36.52 -7.37
C ASP A 92 -1.48 -35.49 -8.31
N VAL A 93 -1.56 -34.25 -7.81
CA VAL A 93 -2.20 -33.14 -8.51
C VAL A 93 -1.32 -31.92 -8.50
N GLU A 94 -1.47 -31.09 -9.52
CA GLU A 94 -0.89 -29.76 -9.61
C GLU A 94 -1.99 -28.78 -10.02
N VAL A 95 -2.07 -27.66 -9.31
CA VAL A 95 -3.01 -26.58 -9.63
C VAL A 95 -2.33 -25.46 -10.39
N ALA A 96 -3.05 -24.80 -11.31
CA ALA A 96 -2.62 -23.50 -11.82
C ALA A 96 -2.80 -22.45 -10.70
N PRO A 97 -1.73 -21.81 -10.20
CA PRO A 97 -1.85 -20.82 -9.15
C PRO A 97 -2.35 -19.49 -9.72
N ILE A 98 -3.18 -18.81 -8.94
CA ILE A 98 -3.75 -17.50 -9.26
C ILE A 98 -2.74 -16.43 -8.87
N CYS A 99 -2.36 -15.59 -9.82
CA CYS A 99 -1.41 -14.52 -9.58
C CYS A 99 -2.14 -13.22 -9.24
N LEU A 100 -2.07 -12.76 -7.99
CA LEU A 100 -2.49 -11.40 -7.64
C LEU A 100 -1.33 -10.42 -7.85
N THR A 101 -1.49 -9.49 -8.80
CA THR A 101 -0.45 -8.52 -9.14
C THR A 101 -0.96 -7.09 -9.23
N GLY A 102 -0.06 -6.12 -9.34
CA GLY A 102 -0.36 -4.69 -9.30
C GLY A 102 0.84 -3.86 -8.85
N LEU A 103 0.70 -2.53 -8.89
CA LEU A 103 1.72 -1.60 -8.40
C LEU A 103 2.04 -1.82 -6.90
N ALA A 104 3.26 -1.46 -6.49
CA ALA A 104 3.63 -1.51 -5.08
C ALA A 104 2.78 -0.52 -4.27
N GLY A 105 2.36 -0.91 -3.06
CA GLY A 105 1.62 -0.01 -2.16
C GLY A 105 0.14 0.23 -2.49
N ILE A 106 -0.42 -0.47 -3.47
CA ILE A 106 -1.81 -0.28 -3.93
C ILE A 106 -2.89 -0.95 -3.07
N GLY A 107 -2.53 -1.96 -2.26
CA GLY A 107 -3.48 -2.69 -1.40
C GLY A 107 -3.53 -4.21 -1.57
N LYS A 108 -2.60 -4.83 -2.30
CA LYS A 108 -2.55 -6.29 -2.50
C LYS A 108 -2.47 -7.07 -1.18
N THR A 109 -1.52 -6.70 -0.31
CA THR A 109 -1.33 -7.30 1.02
C THR A 109 -2.57 -7.17 1.88
N GLN A 110 -3.19 -5.98 1.92
CA GLN A 110 -4.41 -5.74 2.66
C GLN A 110 -5.58 -6.58 2.12
N THR A 111 -5.63 -6.83 0.80
CA THR A 111 -6.65 -7.69 0.18
C THR A 111 -6.46 -9.16 0.55
N ILE A 112 -5.22 -9.65 0.66
CA ILE A 112 -4.96 -10.99 1.19
C ILE A 112 -5.34 -11.08 2.67
N ALA A 113 -5.00 -10.06 3.47
CA ALA A 113 -5.41 -10.01 4.88
C ALA A 113 -6.95 -10.01 5.02
N ALA A 114 -7.65 -9.25 4.17
CA ALA A 114 -9.11 -9.23 4.09
C ALA A 114 -9.69 -10.59 3.68
N LEU A 115 -9.12 -11.25 2.67
CA LEU A 115 -9.52 -12.61 2.28
C LEU A 115 -9.41 -13.59 3.45
N ARG A 116 -8.30 -13.56 4.19
CA ARG A 116 -8.10 -14.42 5.37
C ARG A 116 -9.13 -14.17 6.46
N LYS A 117 -9.58 -12.91 6.62
CA LYS A 117 -10.66 -12.57 7.55
C LYS A 117 -12.00 -13.13 7.10
N VAL A 118 -12.28 -13.21 5.80
CA VAL A 118 -13.55 -13.72 5.24
C VAL A 118 -13.64 -15.23 5.34
N LEU A 119 -12.54 -15.94 5.08
CA LEU A 119 -12.52 -17.39 5.10
C LEU A 119 -13.00 -17.94 6.45
N PRO A 120 -13.62 -19.14 6.46
CA PRO A 120 -14.16 -19.71 7.68
C PRO A 120 -13.11 -19.84 8.78
N PRO A 121 -13.46 -19.55 10.05
CA PRO A 121 -12.59 -19.84 11.17
C PRO A 121 -12.37 -21.35 11.31
N PRO A 122 -11.38 -21.79 12.09
CA PRO A 122 -11.21 -23.21 12.37
C PRO A 122 -12.45 -23.83 13.01
N VAL A 123 -12.86 -25.01 12.56
CA VAL A 123 -14.04 -25.74 13.04
C VAL A 123 -13.68 -27.18 13.36
N ASP A 124 -14.36 -27.77 14.33
CA ASP A 124 -14.12 -29.15 14.74
C ASP A 124 -14.94 -30.13 13.89
N LEU A 125 -14.25 -31.13 13.34
CA LEU A 125 -14.83 -32.25 12.61
C LEU A 125 -14.80 -33.49 13.50
N ALA A 126 -15.98 -33.98 13.87
CA ALA A 126 -16.15 -35.33 14.37
C ALA A 126 -16.36 -36.29 13.17
N CYS A 127 -15.55 -37.34 13.09
CA CYS A 127 -15.76 -38.46 12.17
C CYS A 127 -15.45 -39.78 12.89
N ASN A 128 -15.99 -40.89 12.40
CA ASN A 128 -15.88 -42.18 13.08
C ASN A 128 -14.47 -42.79 12.98
N HIS A 129 -13.61 -42.22 12.13
CA HIS A 129 -12.28 -42.72 11.85
C HIS A 129 -11.21 -42.22 12.81
N PHE A 130 -11.41 -41.04 13.43
CA PHE A 130 -10.47 -40.48 14.39
C PHE A 130 -11.01 -40.59 15.81
N GLU A 131 -10.13 -40.91 16.76
CA GLU A 131 -10.45 -40.72 18.18
C GLU A 131 -10.47 -39.22 18.48
N GLY A 132 -11.65 -38.70 18.81
CA GLY A 132 -11.87 -37.28 19.12
C GLY A 132 -12.23 -36.42 17.90
N SER A 133 -12.11 -35.10 18.05
CA SER A 133 -12.42 -34.14 17.00
C SER A 133 -11.16 -33.62 16.31
N LEU A 134 -11.20 -33.56 14.98
CA LEU A 134 -10.14 -32.98 14.17
C LEU A 134 -10.44 -31.52 13.86
N LYS A 135 -9.46 -30.63 14.08
CA LYS A 135 -9.61 -29.21 13.76
C LYS A 135 -9.36 -28.92 12.29
N LEU A 136 -10.40 -28.52 11.56
CA LEU A 136 -10.31 -28.11 10.17
C LEU A 136 -9.88 -26.64 10.05
N THR A 137 -8.95 -26.33 9.15
CA THR A 137 -8.48 -24.97 8.87
C THR A 137 -8.81 -24.59 7.43
N SER A 138 -9.29 -23.37 7.19
CA SER A 138 -9.75 -22.97 5.84
C SER A 138 -8.60 -22.69 4.88
N HIS A 139 -7.48 -22.19 5.37
CA HIS A 139 -6.34 -21.81 4.54
C HIS A 139 -5.00 -22.03 5.23
N TRP A 140 -3.99 -22.20 4.41
CA TRP A 140 -2.59 -22.07 4.79
C TRP A 140 -2.02 -20.78 4.22
N TYR A 141 -1.20 -20.11 5.03
CA TYR A 141 -0.55 -18.86 4.67
C TYR A 141 0.96 -19.00 4.87
N ALA A 142 1.74 -18.62 3.87
CA ALA A 142 3.18 -18.52 3.96
C ALA A 142 3.66 -17.17 3.43
N SER A 143 4.64 -16.59 4.11
CA SER A 143 5.48 -15.53 3.56
C SER A 143 6.75 -16.16 2.98
N ALA A 144 7.14 -15.69 1.80
CA ALA A 144 8.37 -16.09 1.17
C ALA A 144 9.65 -15.44 1.74
N ARG A 145 9.49 -14.50 2.67
CA ARG A 145 10.60 -13.78 3.29
C ARG A 145 11.41 -14.68 4.21
N GLY A 146 12.74 -14.67 4.02
CA GLY A 146 13.68 -15.43 4.85
C GLY A 146 13.63 -16.95 4.63
N LYS A 147 12.93 -17.44 3.59
CA LYS A 147 12.86 -18.86 3.26
C LYS A 147 13.92 -19.23 2.23
N ALA A 148 14.66 -20.30 2.49
CA ALA A 148 15.78 -20.77 1.68
C ALA A 148 15.35 -21.49 0.38
N GLY A 149 14.11 -22.00 0.31
CA GLY A 149 13.59 -22.72 -0.86
C GLY A 149 12.27 -23.44 -0.58
N GLY A 150 11.71 -24.10 -1.61
CA GLY A 150 10.42 -24.78 -1.54
C GLY A 150 10.38 -25.87 -0.46
N ARG A 151 11.49 -26.59 -0.27
CA ARG A 151 11.64 -27.57 0.81
C ARG A 151 11.34 -26.99 2.20
N GLN A 152 11.86 -25.79 2.48
CA GLN A 152 11.65 -25.16 3.78
C GLN A 152 10.19 -24.74 3.95
N MET A 153 9.55 -24.23 2.91
CA MET A 153 8.12 -23.88 2.97
C MET A 153 7.23 -25.10 3.20
N LEU A 154 7.51 -26.22 2.52
CA LEU A 154 6.80 -27.48 2.78
C LEU A 154 7.03 -27.97 4.22
N ALA A 155 8.28 -27.89 4.70
CA ALA A 155 8.61 -28.27 6.07
C ALA A 155 7.88 -27.39 7.09
N ASP A 156 7.72 -26.08 6.84
CA ASP A 156 7.03 -25.17 7.77
C ASP A 156 5.55 -25.57 7.94
N PHE A 157 4.87 -26.04 6.90
CA PHE A 157 3.47 -26.51 6.99
C PHE A 157 3.30 -27.82 7.77
N VAL A 158 4.34 -28.65 7.83
CA VAL A 158 4.28 -30.01 8.38
C VAL A 158 4.96 -30.11 9.74
N LEU A 159 6.11 -29.49 9.92
CA LEU A 159 6.95 -29.70 11.09
C LEU A 159 6.86 -28.55 12.09
N GLY A 160 6.31 -27.39 11.68
CA GLY A 160 6.35 -26.18 12.50
C GLY A 160 7.79 -25.87 12.92
N ASP A 161 8.01 -25.55 14.21
CA ASP A 161 9.35 -25.27 14.75
C ASP A 161 10.17 -26.52 15.08
N GLN A 162 9.60 -27.73 14.95
CA GLN A 162 10.31 -28.96 15.24
C GLN A 162 11.29 -29.29 14.11
N ARG A 163 12.58 -29.02 14.36
CA ARG A 163 13.68 -29.39 13.46
C ARG A 163 13.88 -30.90 13.48
N SER A 164 13.23 -31.61 12.57
CA SER A 164 13.48 -33.03 12.31
C SER A 164 14.23 -33.26 11.00
N THR A 165 14.98 -34.37 10.98
CA THR A 165 16.00 -34.81 10.04
C THR A 165 15.53 -34.96 8.59
N SER A 166 16.45 -34.70 7.65
CA SER A 166 16.53 -35.13 6.24
C SER A 166 15.27 -35.70 5.55
N HIS A 167 14.17 -34.95 5.45
CA HIS A 167 13.09 -35.29 4.51
C HIS A 167 13.39 -34.72 3.12
N ASN A 168 13.44 -35.57 2.10
CA ASN A 168 13.50 -35.13 0.70
C ASN A 168 12.18 -34.40 0.33
N VAL A 169 12.25 -33.44 -0.59
CA VAL A 169 11.13 -32.62 -1.09
C VAL A 169 9.92 -33.47 -1.47
N ALA A 170 10.12 -34.60 -2.18
CA ALA A 170 9.02 -35.48 -2.57
C ALA A 170 8.25 -36.05 -1.37
N LYS A 171 8.95 -36.49 -0.32
CA LYS A 171 8.30 -36.98 0.91
C LYS A 171 7.56 -35.87 1.65
N LEU A 172 8.15 -34.67 1.71
CA LEU A 172 7.49 -33.50 2.30
C LEU A 172 6.25 -33.09 1.51
N LEU A 173 6.27 -33.19 0.19
CA LEU A 173 5.13 -32.85 -0.66
C LEU A 173 3.96 -33.82 -0.42
N VAL A 174 4.24 -35.13 -0.40
CA VAL A 174 3.21 -36.15 -0.09
C VAL A 174 2.62 -35.92 1.31
N GLU A 175 3.46 -35.61 2.29
CA GLU A 175 2.99 -35.31 3.65
C GLU A 175 2.20 -33.99 3.72
N CYS A 176 2.59 -32.95 2.96
CA CYS A 176 1.81 -31.72 2.83
C CYS A 176 0.43 -31.99 2.22
N ARG A 177 0.35 -32.79 1.15
CA ARG A 177 -0.93 -33.19 0.53
C ARG A 177 -1.81 -33.92 1.52
N ARG A 178 -1.24 -34.91 2.23
CA ARG A 178 -1.95 -35.66 3.27
C ARG A 178 -2.50 -34.73 4.35
N ARG A 179 -1.69 -33.81 4.86
CA ARG A 179 -2.13 -32.86 5.90
C ARG A 179 -3.12 -31.83 5.40
N ALA A 180 -2.96 -31.33 4.18
CA ALA A 180 -3.92 -30.42 3.58
C ALA A 180 -5.30 -31.09 3.45
N ASN A 181 -5.33 -32.34 2.99
CA ASN A 181 -6.56 -33.14 2.95
C ASN A 181 -7.12 -33.40 4.35
N ARG A 182 -6.29 -33.90 5.28
CA ARG A 182 -6.70 -34.17 6.66
C ARG A 182 -7.32 -32.92 7.31
N ASP A 183 -6.58 -31.82 7.33
CA ASP A 183 -6.94 -30.59 8.04
C ASP A 183 -7.98 -29.74 7.25
N GLY A 184 -8.50 -30.25 6.13
CA GLY A 184 -9.56 -29.58 5.36
C GLY A 184 -9.14 -28.24 4.74
N VAL A 185 -7.85 -28.10 4.40
CA VAL A 185 -7.26 -26.88 3.84
C VAL A 185 -7.85 -26.61 2.47
N SER A 186 -8.49 -25.46 2.32
CA SER A 186 -9.25 -25.12 1.11
C SER A 186 -8.58 -24.06 0.24
N LEU A 187 -7.53 -23.40 0.73
CA LEU A 187 -6.81 -22.37 0.01
C LEU A 187 -5.35 -22.26 0.49
N LEU A 188 -4.42 -22.08 -0.43
CA LEU A 188 -3.02 -21.76 -0.17
C LEU A 188 -2.75 -20.30 -0.55
N LEU A 189 -2.16 -19.55 0.39
CA LEU A 189 -1.81 -18.14 0.19
C LEU A 189 -0.30 -17.95 0.34
N LEU A 190 0.35 -17.47 -0.70
CA LEU A 190 1.78 -17.14 -0.70
C LEU A 190 1.99 -15.65 -0.91
N GLU A 191 2.57 -14.98 0.09
CA GLU A 191 2.90 -13.56 0.02
C GLU A 191 4.41 -13.31 -0.05
N GLU A 192 4.80 -12.06 -0.35
CA GLU A 192 6.19 -11.60 -0.31
C GLU A 192 7.14 -12.34 -1.28
N THR A 193 6.63 -12.90 -2.37
CA THR A 193 7.41 -13.70 -3.35
C THR A 193 8.60 -12.94 -3.96
N GLN A 194 8.54 -11.60 -4.00
CA GLN A 194 9.65 -10.76 -4.42
C GLN A 194 10.88 -10.81 -3.51
N HIS A 195 10.73 -11.19 -2.23
CA HIS A 195 11.86 -11.27 -1.28
C HIS A 195 12.72 -12.52 -1.48
N ILE A 196 12.22 -13.54 -2.18
CA ILE A 196 13.03 -14.67 -2.62
C ILE A 196 14.14 -14.19 -3.57
N ASN A 197 13.88 -13.13 -4.35
CA ASN A 197 14.81 -12.60 -5.36
C ASN A 197 15.96 -11.74 -4.78
N ALA A 198 16.09 -11.58 -3.47
CA ALA A 198 17.18 -10.81 -2.85
C ALA A 198 18.51 -11.58 -2.91
N GLY A 199 19.00 -11.84 -4.12
CA GLY A 199 20.26 -12.54 -4.42
C GLY A 199 20.11 -13.95 -5.01
N GLN A 200 18.89 -14.49 -5.11
CA GLN A 200 18.61 -15.80 -5.71
C GLN A 200 17.83 -15.66 -7.02
N GLY A 201 18.19 -16.46 -8.03
CA GLY A 201 17.64 -16.37 -9.38
C GLY A 201 16.15 -16.71 -9.47
N VAL A 202 15.50 -16.20 -10.52
CA VAL A 202 14.06 -16.40 -10.86
C VAL A 202 13.66 -17.87 -10.88
N SER A 203 14.59 -18.76 -11.24
CA SER A 203 14.40 -20.22 -11.21
C SER A 203 13.96 -20.72 -9.83
N ARG A 204 14.53 -20.20 -8.74
CA ARG A 204 14.13 -20.61 -7.39
C ARG A 204 12.71 -20.20 -7.05
N VAL A 205 12.28 -19.03 -7.51
CA VAL A 205 10.89 -18.58 -7.32
C VAL A 205 9.94 -19.50 -8.08
N THR A 206 10.27 -19.83 -9.33
CA THR A 206 9.52 -20.80 -10.13
C THR A 206 9.42 -22.15 -9.41
N ASP A 207 10.56 -22.70 -8.95
CA ASP A 207 10.59 -23.99 -8.26
C ASP A 207 9.71 -23.98 -7.00
N ILE A 208 9.76 -22.90 -6.21
CA ILE A 208 8.91 -22.73 -5.03
C ILE A 208 7.43 -22.73 -5.43
N LEU A 209 7.05 -21.92 -6.42
CA LEU A 209 5.66 -21.78 -6.83
C LEU A 209 5.10 -23.10 -7.35
N LEU A 210 5.85 -23.81 -8.20
CA LEU A 210 5.47 -25.12 -8.73
C LEU A 210 5.39 -26.18 -7.62
N THR A 211 6.35 -26.17 -6.68
CA THR A 211 6.33 -27.09 -5.54
C THR A 211 5.10 -26.90 -4.66
N LEU A 212 4.69 -25.65 -4.42
CA LEU A 212 3.49 -25.35 -3.63
C LEU A 212 2.20 -25.62 -4.40
N ALA A 213 2.17 -25.32 -5.70
CA ALA A 213 1.07 -25.65 -6.59
C ALA A 213 0.81 -27.17 -6.66
N ALA A 214 1.85 -27.98 -6.49
CA ALA A 214 1.74 -29.42 -6.42
C ALA A 214 1.09 -29.94 -5.10
N ILE A 215 0.78 -29.10 -4.10
CA ILE A 215 0.09 -29.54 -2.88
C ILE A 215 -1.38 -29.87 -3.15
N GLY A 216 -2.03 -29.18 -4.10
CA GLY A 216 -3.37 -29.53 -4.58
C GLY A 216 -4.53 -28.60 -4.22
N PRO A 217 -4.59 -27.91 -3.07
CA PRO A 217 -5.58 -26.86 -2.85
C PRO A 217 -5.39 -25.69 -3.83
N PRO A 218 -6.45 -24.94 -4.19
CA PRO A 218 -6.30 -23.71 -4.95
C PRO A 218 -5.27 -22.79 -4.30
N MET A 219 -4.38 -22.22 -5.12
CA MET A 219 -3.25 -21.43 -4.64
C MET A 219 -3.33 -20.01 -5.19
N VAL A 220 -3.06 -19.04 -4.33
CA VAL A 220 -2.85 -17.64 -4.68
C VAL A 220 -1.43 -17.26 -4.33
N PHE A 221 -0.72 -16.61 -5.25
CA PHE A 221 0.53 -15.93 -4.92
C PHE A 221 0.45 -14.45 -5.27
N VAL A 222 1.04 -13.62 -4.42
CA VAL A 222 1.14 -12.18 -4.64
C VAL A 222 2.47 -11.84 -5.26
N SER A 223 2.45 -11.07 -6.35
CA SER A 223 3.66 -10.63 -7.08
C SER A 223 3.61 -9.15 -7.43
N ASN A 224 4.78 -8.50 -7.46
CA ASN A 224 4.95 -7.20 -8.11
C ASN A 224 5.25 -7.39 -9.61
N TYR A 225 5.21 -6.29 -10.38
CA TYR A 225 5.49 -6.36 -11.81
C TYR A 225 6.93 -6.75 -12.13
N SER A 226 7.90 -6.35 -11.31
CA SER A 226 9.31 -6.70 -11.55
C SER A 226 9.57 -8.21 -11.50
N LEU A 227 8.95 -8.95 -10.57
CA LEU A 227 9.00 -10.42 -10.58
C LEU A 227 8.26 -11.01 -11.78
N LEU A 228 7.15 -10.42 -12.20
CA LEU A 228 6.40 -10.94 -13.35
C LEU A 228 7.12 -10.77 -14.68
N HIS A 229 7.78 -9.63 -14.94
CA HIS A 229 8.63 -9.47 -16.13
C HIS A 229 9.72 -10.54 -16.18
N LYS A 230 10.27 -10.90 -15.02
CA LYS A 230 11.24 -12.00 -14.90
C LYS A 230 10.63 -13.37 -15.17
N LEU A 231 9.44 -13.68 -14.62
CA LEU A 231 8.74 -14.95 -14.86
C LEU A 231 8.30 -15.09 -16.33
N LEU A 232 7.89 -13.99 -16.96
CA LEU A 232 7.59 -13.96 -18.40
C LEU A 232 8.81 -14.17 -19.29
N GLY A 233 10.03 -14.05 -18.75
CA GLY A 233 11.27 -14.42 -19.44
C GLY A 233 11.58 -15.92 -19.43
N ARG A 234 10.83 -16.74 -18.68
CA ARG A 234 11.06 -18.20 -18.57
C ARG A 234 10.72 -18.96 -19.86
N ASN A 235 10.84 -20.29 -19.85
CA ASN A 235 10.32 -21.13 -20.93
C ASN A 235 8.78 -21.03 -21.00
N SER A 236 8.19 -21.47 -22.11
CA SER A 236 6.73 -21.43 -22.31
C SER A 236 5.98 -22.27 -21.29
N GLU A 237 6.54 -23.41 -20.89
CA GLU A 237 5.94 -24.33 -19.91
C GLU A 237 5.74 -23.65 -18.55
N ASP A 238 6.79 -23.07 -17.96
CA ASP A 238 6.68 -22.40 -16.65
C ASP A 238 5.68 -21.23 -16.70
N LYS A 239 5.66 -20.49 -17.82
CA LYS A 239 4.70 -19.39 -18.01
C LYS A 239 3.26 -19.88 -18.01
N GLN A 240 2.98 -20.95 -18.76
CA GLN A 240 1.63 -21.52 -18.84
C GLN A 240 1.19 -22.09 -17.49
N ARG A 241 2.11 -22.71 -16.75
CA ARG A 241 1.84 -23.28 -15.43
C ARG A 241 1.62 -22.22 -14.35
N LEU A 242 2.36 -21.10 -14.37
CA LEU A 242 2.33 -20.09 -13.30
C LEU A 242 1.54 -18.81 -13.59
N LEU A 243 1.40 -18.43 -14.86
CA LEU A 243 0.88 -17.11 -15.28
C LEU A 243 -0.39 -17.20 -16.14
N SER A 244 -1.08 -18.34 -16.11
CA SER A 244 -2.35 -18.55 -16.84
C SER A 244 -3.54 -17.81 -16.21
N GLU A 245 -3.52 -17.59 -14.89
CA GLU A 245 -4.61 -16.90 -14.16
C GLU A 245 -4.14 -15.61 -13.45
N PRO A 246 -3.74 -14.54 -14.18
CA PRO A 246 -3.42 -13.27 -13.55
C PRO A 246 -4.69 -12.49 -13.13
N ARG A 247 -4.62 -11.85 -11.97
CA ARG A 247 -5.59 -10.88 -11.45
C ARG A 247 -4.85 -9.59 -11.14
N ILE A 248 -5.10 -8.56 -11.94
CA ILE A 248 -4.32 -7.32 -11.94
C ILE A 248 -5.11 -6.25 -11.17
N MET A 249 -4.61 -5.91 -9.98
CA MET A 249 -5.10 -4.80 -9.18
C MET A 249 -4.51 -3.48 -9.71
N LEU A 250 -5.39 -2.61 -10.16
CA LEU A 250 -5.08 -1.28 -10.67
C LEU A 250 -5.43 -0.21 -9.65
N PRO A 251 -4.87 1.01 -9.77
CA PRO A 251 -5.26 2.11 -8.88
C PRO A 251 -6.76 2.37 -8.98
N ASP A 252 -7.34 2.89 -7.91
CA ASP A 252 -8.72 3.35 -7.93
C ASP A 252 -8.86 4.45 -9.01
N ASP A 253 -9.99 4.49 -9.73
CA ASP A 253 -10.22 5.53 -10.73
C ASP A 253 -10.30 6.90 -10.02
N PRO A 254 -9.64 7.95 -10.52
CA PRO A 254 -9.66 9.28 -9.89
C PRO A 254 -11.06 9.84 -9.69
N GLU A 255 -12.01 9.48 -10.56
CA GLU A 255 -13.40 9.94 -10.50
C GLU A 255 -14.31 8.93 -9.76
N SER A 256 -13.77 7.83 -9.25
CA SER A 256 -14.56 6.84 -8.54
C SER A 256 -15.02 7.33 -7.17
N SER A 257 -16.24 6.92 -6.80
CA SER A 257 -16.72 7.06 -5.43
C SER A 257 -15.82 6.34 -4.42
N GLY A 258 -15.17 5.24 -4.82
CA GLY A 258 -14.19 4.52 -3.99
C GLY A 258 -13.00 5.38 -3.62
N TRP A 259 -12.40 6.08 -4.59
CA TRP A 259 -11.31 7.03 -4.34
C TRP A 259 -11.76 8.19 -3.45
N ARG A 260 -12.88 8.83 -3.79
CA ARG A 260 -13.44 9.92 -2.98
C ARG A 260 -13.70 9.49 -1.53
N ASN A 261 -14.30 8.32 -1.32
CA ASN A 261 -14.59 7.79 0.01
C ASN A 261 -13.32 7.50 0.81
N TYR A 262 -12.25 7.06 0.15
CA TYR A 262 -10.94 6.90 0.80
C TYR A 262 -10.38 8.24 1.30
N ILE A 263 -10.50 9.30 0.50
CA ILE A 263 -10.06 10.66 0.91
C ILE A 263 -10.92 11.22 2.05
N VAL A 264 -12.24 11.06 1.99
CA VAL A 264 -13.16 11.40 3.09
C VAL A 264 -12.73 10.70 4.38
N GLU A 265 -12.37 9.42 4.29
CA GLU A 265 -11.93 8.64 5.42
C GLU A 265 -10.56 9.11 5.97
N CYS A 266 -9.61 9.48 5.11
CA CYS A 266 -8.35 10.10 5.53
C CYS A 266 -8.59 11.41 6.31
N VAL A 267 -9.49 12.27 5.81
CA VAL A 267 -9.87 13.52 6.50
C VAL A 267 -10.52 13.22 7.85
N ARG A 268 -11.46 12.27 7.90
CA ARG A 268 -12.13 11.87 9.14
C ARG A 268 -11.14 11.33 10.18
N VAL A 269 -10.22 10.45 9.78
CA VAL A 269 -9.20 9.86 10.66
C VAL A 269 -8.24 10.91 11.20
N SER A 270 -7.94 11.95 10.39
CA SER A 270 -7.11 13.06 10.82
C SER A 270 -7.71 13.92 11.93
N GLY A 271 -8.99 13.75 12.29
CA GLY A 271 -9.60 14.47 13.42
C GLY A 271 -9.71 15.99 13.22
N GLY A 272 -9.81 16.46 11.97
CA GLY A 272 -9.90 17.88 11.65
C GLY A 272 -8.56 18.56 11.32
N HIS A 273 -7.46 17.80 11.30
CA HIS A 273 -6.14 18.30 10.95
C HIS A 273 -5.90 18.41 9.42
N ILE A 274 -6.89 18.04 8.59
CA ILE A 274 -6.89 18.25 7.14
C ILE A 274 -8.05 19.18 6.78
N SER A 275 -7.72 20.31 6.17
CA SER A 275 -8.67 21.35 5.77
C SER A 275 -8.70 21.51 4.25
N GLY A 276 -9.89 21.54 3.65
CA GLY A 276 -10.07 21.77 2.21
C GLY A 276 -11.35 21.14 1.67
N SER A 277 -11.68 21.46 0.42
CA SER A 277 -12.71 20.74 -0.32
C SER A 277 -12.27 19.29 -0.55
N ILE A 278 -13.17 18.34 -0.31
CA ILE A 278 -12.90 16.91 -0.56
C ILE A 278 -12.55 16.68 -2.04
N ASP A 279 -13.19 17.40 -2.95
CA ASP A 279 -12.96 17.29 -4.39
C ASP A 279 -11.56 17.75 -4.77
N ASP A 280 -11.14 18.92 -4.28
CA ASP A 280 -9.81 19.46 -4.56
C ASP A 280 -8.72 18.58 -3.93
N LEU A 281 -8.95 18.10 -2.69
CA LEU A 281 -8.04 17.16 -2.02
C LEU A 281 -7.93 15.85 -2.79
N ALA A 282 -9.05 15.29 -3.25
CA ALA A 282 -9.05 14.04 -3.99
C ALA A 282 -8.30 14.17 -5.32
N HIS A 283 -8.49 15.29 -6.02
CA HIS A 283 -7.79 15.57 -7.27
C HIS A 283 -6.28 15.74 -7.05
N GLU A 284 -5.87 16.62 -6.13
CA GLU A 284 -4.45 16.94 -5.90
C GLU A 284 -3.70 15.72 -5.33
N ILE A 285 -4.29 15.00 -4.38
CA ILE A 285 -3.67 13.79 -3.83
C ILE A 285 -3.55 12.72 -4.91
N TYR A 286 -4.55 12.53 -5.78
CA TYR A 286 -4.45 11.54 -6.85
C TYR A 286 -3.32 11.89 -7.81
N LYS A 287 -3.25 13.15 -8.23
CA LYS A 287 -2.18 13.67 -9.07
C LYS A 287 -0.79 13.43 -8.47
N SER A 288 -0.63 13.65 -7.17
CA SER A 288 0.66 13.50 -6.46
C SER A 288 1.04 12.06 -6.10
N THR A 289 0.13 11.09 -6.28
CA THR A 289 0.32 9.71 -5.78
C THR A 289 -0.06 8.62 -6.79
N PHE A 290 -0.67 8.99 -7.91
CA PHE A 290 -1.22 8.07 -8.90
C PHE A 290 -2.26 7.08 -8.29
N GLY A 291 -2.99 7.51 -7.26
CA GLY A 291 -3.95 6.67 -6.53
C GLY A 291 -3.30 5.57 -5.68
N ILE A 292 -1.99 5.59 -5.48
CA ILE A 292 -1.28 4.57 -4.68
C ILE A 292 -1.44 4.89 -3.19
N LYS A 293 -2.24 4.09 -2.48
CA LYS A 293 -2.60 4.31 -1.06
C LYS A 293 -1.39 4.51 -0.14
N ARG A 294 -0.30 3.76 -0.33
CA ARG A 294 0.95 3.97 0.44
C ARG A 294 1.53 5.37 0.25
N LEU A 295 1.53 5.87 -0.99
CA LEU A 295 2.04 7.19 -1.32
C LEU A 295 1.15 8.29 -0.75
N VAL A 296 -0.18 8.10 -0.75
CA VAL A 296 -1.13 9.00 -0.07
C VAL A 296 -0.78 9.18 1.39
N VAL A 297 -0.57 8.08 2.10
CA VAL A 297 -0.22 8.12 3.53
C VAL A 297 1.09 8.89 3.76
N GLN A 298 2.11 8.62 2.94
CA GLN A 298 3.40 9.31 3.04
C GLN A 298 3.28 10.80 2.71
N LEU A 299 2.53 11.15 1.66
CA LEU A 299 2.32 12.54 1.27
C LEU A 299 1.59 13.33 2.36
N ILE A 300 0.52 12.79 2.93
CA ILE A 300 -0.22 13.40 4.04
C ILE A 300 0.68 13.56 5.27
N LYS A 301 1.49 12.56 5.60
CA LYS A 301 2.47 12.64 6.71
C LYS A 301 3.43 13.81 6.51
N HIS A 302 4.01 13.95 5.32
CA HIS A 302 4.95 15.04 5.03
C HIS A 302 4.26 16.41 5.04
N ALA A 303 3.07 16.53 4.45
CA ALA A 303 2.27 17.75 4.49
C ALA A 303 1.90 18.16 5.92
N TYR A 304 1.59 17.19 6.78
CA TYR A 304 1.31 17.44 8.19
C TYR A 304 2.54 17.99 8.95
N ILE A 305 3.72 17.38 8.74
CA ILE A 305 4.98 17.86 9.34
C ILE A 305 5.27 19.30 8.91
N GLU A 306 5.09 19.60 7.62
CA GLU A 306 5.35 20.91 7.06
C GLU A 306 4.38 21.99 7.61
N ALA A 307 3.09 21.68 7.67
CA ALA A 307 2.09 22.55 8.27
C ALA A 307 2.40 22.86 9.75
N ARG A 308 2.76 21.82 10.52
CA ARG A 308 3.11 21.95 11.94
C ARG A 308 4.42 22.73 12.14
N SER A 309 5.42 22.50 11.30
CA SER A 309 6.68 23.27 11.34
C SER A 309 6.47 24.76 11.05
N SER A 310 5.43 25.09 10.29
CA SER A 310 4.98 26.46 10.02
C SER A 310 4.10 27.04 11.13
N GLY A 311 3.92 26.33 12.25
CA GLY A 311 3.09 26.75 13.38
C GLY A 311 1.58 26.61 13.17
N ARG A 312 1.14 25.89 12.12
CA ARG A 312 -0.28 25.63 11.85
C ARG A 312 -0.70 24.26 12.38
N GLU A 313 -1.94 24.17 12.85
CA GLU A 313 -2.49 22.92 13.38
C GLU A 313 -3.12 22.04 12.30
N SER A 314 -3.65 22.63 11.23
CA SER A 314 -4.24 21.91 10.10
C SER A 314 -3.43 22.10 8.82
N LEU A 315 -3.26 21.01 8.06
CA LEU A 315 -2.72 21.06 6.70
C LEU A 315 -3.81 21.43 5.71
N THR A 316 -3.39 22.08 4.63
CA THR A 316 -4.22 22.59 3.53
C THR A 316 -3.73 22.01 2.20
N LEU A 317 -4.44 22.29 1.11
CA LEU A 317 -4.03 21.86 -0.23
C LEU A 317 -2.63 22.37 -0.62
N SER A 318 -2.26 23.58 -0.17
CA SER A 318 -0.92 24.14 -0.40
C SER A 318 0.18 23.29 0.24
N ASP A 319 -0.05 22.75 1.44
CA ASP A 319 0.89 21.87 2.13
C ASP A 319 1.08 20.54 1.39
N ILE A 320 0.03 20.02 0.76
CA ILE A 320 0.10 18.80 -0.06
C ILE A 320 0.99 19.05 -1.28
N SER A 321 0.77 20.15 -2.00
CA SER A 321 1.60 20.52 -3.14
C SER A 321 3.04 20.83 -2.74
N GLN A 322 3.26 21.38 -1.54
CA GLN A 322 4.60 21.64 -1.00
C GLN A 322 5.31 20.33 -0.60
N ALA A 323 4.60 19.43 0.08
CA ALA A 323 5.10 18.10 0.43
C ALA A 323 5.50 17.28 -0.80
N TYR A 324 4.72 17.35 -1.89
CA TYR A 324 5.08 16.72 -3.17
C TYR A 324 6.38 17.29 -3.76
N ARG A 325 6.65 18.58 -3.58
CA ARG A 325 7.88 19.25 -4.03
C ARG A 325 9.07 19.01 -3.09
N SER A 326 8.81 18.60 -1.85
CA SER A 326 9.83 18.39 -0.83
C SER A 326 10.87 17.34 -1.22
N VAL A 327 12.08 17.49 -0.66
CA VAL A 327 13.18 16.52 -0.84
C VAL A 327 12.82 15.16 -0.24
N ALA A 328 12.07 15.14 0.87
CA ALA A 328 11.67 13.91 1.54
C ALA A 328 10.75 13.02 0.67
N TYR A 329 10.02 13.62 -0.28
CA TYR A 329 9.12 12.90 -1.18
C TYR A 329 9.71 12.69 -2.59
N ALA A 330 10.96 13.12 -2.85
CA ALA A 330 11.54 13.15 -4.20
C ALA A 330 11.55 11.77 -4.90
N ALA A 331 11.94 10.70 -4.19
CA ALA A 331 11.97 9.35 -4.76
C ALA A 331 10.57 8.85 -5.18
N ASN A 332 9.55 9.13 -4.36
CA ASN A 332 8.17 8.78 -4.69
C ASN A 332 7.63 9.62 -5.84
N ARG A 333 8.01 10.91 -5.89
CA ARG A 333 7.66 11.81 -6.99
C ARG A 333 8.21 11.29 -8.32
N GLU A 334 9.46 10.86 -8.38
CA GLU A 334 10.07 10.28 -9.59
C GLU A 334 9.28 9.07 -10.11
N ASP A 335 8.86 8.16 -9.21
CA ASP A 335 8.04 7.00 -9.57
C ASP A 335 6.65 7.42 -10.09
N VAL A 336 6.01 8.43 -9.48
CA VAL A 336 4.70 8.95 -9.92
C VAL A 336 4.80 9.62 -11.28
N GLU A 337 5.86 10.40 -11.53
CA GLU A 337 6.09 11.07 -12.81
C GLU A 337 6.35 10.04 -13.93
N GLU A 338 7.12 9.00 -13.64
CA GLU A 338 7.33 7.88 -14.58
C GLU A 338 6.01 7.14 -14.88
N LEU A 339 5.16 6.90 -13.88
CA LEU A 339 3.84 6.31 -14.10
C LEU A 339 2.95 7.19 -15.00
N GLN A 340 2.96 8.50 -14.79
CA GLN A 340 2.23 9.46 -15.64
C GLN A 340 2.77 9.45 -17.08
N LEU A 341 4.09 9.39 -17.26
CA LEU A 341 4.72 9.29 -18.58
C LEU A 341 4.36 7.97 -19.27
N GLN A 342 4.43 6.84 -18.56
CA GLN A 342 4.05 5.53 -19.08
C GLN A 342 2.57 5.45 -19.45
N ALA A 343 1.69 6.14 -18.73
CA ALA A 343 0.28 6.25 -19.09
C ALA A 343 0.09 7.00 -20.42
N LEU A 344 0.85 8.08 -20.65
CA LEU A 344 0.75 8.88 -21.87
C LEU A 344 1.41 8.24 -23.09
N GLN A 345 2.50 7.49 -22.88
CA GLN A 345 3.28 6.90 -23.94
C GLN A 345 2.81 5.47 -24.26
N ASN A 346 2.32 5.25 -25.47
CA ASN A 346 2.00 3.90 -25.96
C ASN A 346 3.25 3.05 -26.29
N ARG A 347 4.46 3.60 -26.09
CA ARG A 347 5.72 2.94 -26.46
C ARG A 347 6.12 1.91 -25.43
N ARG A 348 6.55 0.73 -25.89
CA ARG A 348 7.00 -0.38 -25.04
C ARG A 348 8.44 -0.23 -24.52
N THR A 349 9.06 0.94 -24.67
CA THR A 349 10.48 1.20 -24.41
C THR A 349 10.63 2.23 -23.29
N GLY A 350 10.66 1.77 -22.04
CA GLY A 350 10.93 2.57 -20.84
C GLY A 350 11.73 1.74 -19.84
N GLY A 351 12.62 2.37 -19.08
CA GLY A 351 13.60 1.68 -18.23
C GLY A 351 13.04 1.06 -16.94
N ARG A 352 11.95 1.60 -16.39
CA ARG A 352 11.35 1.17 -15.11
C ARG A 352 10.28 0.08 -15.31
N LEU A 353 10.73 -1.16 -15.53
CA LEU A 353 9.86 -2.33 -15.69
C LEU A 353 9.04 -2.65 -14.43
N ASP A 354 9.52 -2.27 -13.26
CA ASP A 354 8.85 -2.47 -11.97
C ASP A 354 7.54 -1.68 -11.80
N LEU A 355 7.40 -0.56 -12.52
CA LEU A 355 6.21 0.29 -12.55
C LEU A 355 5.25 -0.10 -13.68
N ARG A 356 5.67 -0.99 -14.58
CA ARG A 356 4.92 -1.30 -15.80
C ARG A 356 4.20 -2.63 -15.69
N CYS A 357 2.89 -2.61 -15.91
CA CYS A 357 2.12 -3.85 -16.01
C CYS A 357 2.62 -4.69 -17.21
N PRO A 358 2.99 -5.96 -16.99
CA PRO A 358 3.49 -6.83 -18.05
C PRO A 358 2.39 -7.43 -18.93
N PHE A 359 1.13 -7.36 -18.49
CA PHE A 359 -0.03 -7.88 -19.20
C PHE A 359 -0.76 -6.78 -19.97
N GLU A 360 -1.49 -7.17 -21.01
CA GLU A 360 -2.34 -6.26 -21.75
C GLU A 360 -3.60 -5.94 -20.96
N LEU A 361 -3.79 -4.67 -20.61
CA LEU A 361 -4.95 -4.20 -19.85
C LEU A 361 -6.16 -3.94 -20.77
N PRO A 362 -7.41 -4.05 -20.30
CA PRO A 362 -8.57 -3.62 -21.07
C PRO A 362 -8.48 -2.16 -21.54
N VAL A 363 -9.00 -1.86 -22.73
CA VAL A 363 -8.93 -0.51 -23.34
C VAL A 363 -9.59 0.55 -22.45
N THR A 364 -10.74 0.21 -21.83
CA THR A 364 -11.51 1.10 -20.94
C THR A 364 -10.71 1.56 -19.73
N VAL A 365 -9.93 0.66 -19.12
CA VAL A 365 -9.14 1.03 -17.95
C VAL A 365 -7.91 1.86 -18.34
N ARG A 366 -7.31 1.56 -19.50
CA ARG A 366 -6.25 2.42 -20.05
C ARG A 366 -6.78 3.82 -20.35
N SER A 367 -7.99 3.95 -20.92
CA SER A 367 -8.52 5.26 -21.31
C SER A 367 -8.75 6.20 -20.15
N ASN A 368 -9.24 5.72 -18.99
CA ASN A 368 -9.52 6.60 -17.84
C ASN A 368 -8.23 7.18 -17.24
N ILE A 369 -7.22 6.34 -17.04
CA ILE A 369 -5.91 6.75 -16.53
C ILE A 369 -5.22 7.69 -17.54
N VAL A 370 -5.30 7.39 -18.84
CA VAL A 370 -4.77 8.25 -19.91
C VAL A 370 -5.48 9.60 -19.95
N ALA A 371 -6.82 9.61 -19.84
CA ALA A 371 -7.61 10.84 -19.89
C ALA A 371 -7.25 11.76 -18.73
N PHE A 372 -7.14 11.22 -17.51
CA PHE A 372 -6.67 11.98 -16.35
C PHE A 372 -5.25 12.51 -16.56
N ALA A 373 -4.30 11.66 -16.99
CA ALA A 373 -2.92 12.06 -17.21
C ALA A 373 -2.79 13.13 -18.31
N ARG A 374 -3.62 13.07 -19.35
CA ARG A 374 -3.70 14.10 -20.40
C ARG A 374 -4.26 15.40 -19.87
N ALA A 375 -5.40 15.36 -19.18
CA ALA A 375 -6.02 16.54 -18.58
C ALA A 375 -5.06 17.26 -17.62
N ASP A 376 -4.37 16.51 -16.75
CA ASP A 376 -3.37 17.11 -15.85
C ASP A 376 -2.18 17.68 -16.62
N ARG A 377 -1.69 17.00 -17.66
CA ARG A 377 -0.62 17.53 -18.51
C ARG A 377 -1.04 18.82 -19.21
N ASP A 378 -2.24 18.85 -19.79
CA ASP A 378 -2.76 20.02 -20.48
C ASP A 378 -2.92 21.19 -19.51
N ASN A 379 -3.43 20.95 -18.30
CA ASN A 379 -3.48 21.95 -17.23
C ASN A 379 -2.08 22.47 -16.84
N ARG A 380 -1.07 21.60 -16.76
CA ARG A 380 0.32 22.03 -16.48
C ARG A 380 0.92 22.85 -17.62
N VAL A 381 0.62 22.49 -18.87
CA VAL A 381 1.06 23.24 -20.05
C VAL A 381 0.38 24.61 -20.07
N VAL A 382 -0.93 24.66 -19.86
CA VAL A 382 -1.70 25.91 -19.76
C VAL A 382 -1.15 26.80 -18.65
N ALA A 383 -0.92 26.26 -17.44
CA ALA A 383 -0.34 27.01 -16.33
C ALA A 383 1.06 27.55 -16.67
N LYS A 384 1.95 26.72 -17.23
CA LYS A 384 3.28 27.18 -17.65
C LYS A 384 3.25 28.22 -18.76
N VAL A 385 2.36 28.06 -19.75
CA VAL A 385 2.19 29.03 -20.83
C VAL A 385 1.69 30.35 -20.25
N PHE A 386 0.71 30.30 -19.35
CA PHE A 386 0.21 31.47 -18.62
C PHE A 386 1.34 32.16 -17.85
N ASP A 387 2.08 31.44 -17.01
CA ASP A 387 3.23 31.98 -16.25
C ASP A 387 4.32 32.59 -17.15
N SER A 388 4.58 31.96 -18.30
CA SER A 388 5.55 32.44 -19.28
C SER A 388 5.08 33.67 -20.06
N ALA A 389 3.76 33.85 -20.18
CA ALA A 389 3.14 35.00 -20.83
C ALA A 389 3.02 36.21 -19.89
N LEU A 390 3.11 36.02 -18.56
CA LEU A 390 3.14 37.12 -17.61
C LEU A 390 4.42 37.93 -17.75
N ASN A 391 4.29 39.26 -17.83
CA ASN A 391 5.43 40.17 -17.72
C ASN A 391 5.93 40.27 -16.26
N GLU A 392 7.11 40.86 -16.05
CA GLU A 392 7.77 40.86 -14.74
C GLU A 392 6.94 41.56 -13.65
N SER A 393 6.18 42.59 -14.03
CA SER A 393 5.23 43.28 -13.13
C SER A 393 4.01 42.44 -12.78
N GLU A 394 3.44 41.69 -13.73
CA GLU A 394 2.29 40.81 -13.50
C GLU A 394 2.68 39.58 -12.67
N ARG A 395 3.89 39.04 -12.89
CA ARG A 395 4.44 37.95 -12.08
C ARG A 395 4.65 38.40 -10.62
N ALA A 396 5.20 39.60 -10.41
CA ALA A 396 5.35 40.17 -9.08
C ALA A 396 3.98 40.45 -8.41
N ALA A 397 2.99 40.90 -9.18
CA ALA A 397 1.63 41.10 -8.68
C ALA A 397 0.94 39.78 -8.28
N MET A 398 1.10 38.72 -9.08
CA MET A 398 0.60 37.39 -8.73
C MET A 398 1.26 36.82 -7.48
N ASP A 399 2.59 36.92 -7.36
CA ASP A 399 3.31 36.53 -6.15
C ASP A 399 2.81 37.28 -4.92
N HIS A 400 2.49 38.56 -5.08
CA HIS A 400 1.90 39.38 -4.01
C HIS A 400 0.48 38.94 -3.66
N ILE A 401 -0.34 38.55 -4.64
CA ILE A 401 -1.69 38.03 -4.44
C ILE A 401 -1.64 36.66 -3.76
N GLU A 402 -0.79 35.73 -4.20
CA GLU A 402 -0.61 34.41 -3.56
C GLU A 402 -0.11 34.52 -2.13
N LYS A 403 0.85 35.41 -1.86
CA LYS A 403 1.33 35.73 -0.51
C LYS A 403 0.26 36.45 0.33
N ALA A 404 -0.72 37.10 -0.29
CA ALA A 404 -1.85 37.74 0.39
C ALA A 404 -2.97 36.74 0.70
N THR A 405 -3.36 35.85 -0.23
CA THR A 405 -4.37 34.81 0.01
C THR A 405 -3.91 33.81 1.07
N SER A 406 -2.63 33.44 1.08
CA SER A 406 -2.04 32.63 2.16
C SER A 406 -1.97 33.35 3.52
N LYS A 407 -2.03 34.68 3.54
CA LYS A 407 -2.18 35.49 4.77
C LYS A 407 -3.64 35.76 5.15
N THR A 408 -4.59 35.67 4.22
CA THR A 408 -6.00 36.04 4.47
C THR A 408 -6.77 34.93 5.21
N THR A 409 -6.23 33.70 5.26
CA THR A 409 -6.69 32.65 6.21
C THR A 409 -6.22 32.88 7.65
N LEU A 410 -5.38 33.89 7.91
CA LEU A 410 -5.12 34.37 9.27
C LEU A 410 -6.16 35.44 9.62
N SER A 411 -7.17 35.03 10.37
CA SER A 411 -8.11 35.95 11.04
C SER A 411 -7.38 37.14 11.65
N THR A 412 -7.86 38.33 11.25
CA THR A 412 -7.62 39.67 11.77
C THR A 412 -7.06 39.73 13.20
N LYS A 413 -5.82 40.20 13.35
CA LYS A 413 -5.31 40.78 14.60
C LYS A 413 -5.14 42.28 14.42
N ALA A 414 -5.63 43.03 15.41
CA ALA A 414 -5.64 44.48 15.52
C ALA A 414 -4.25 45.13 15.22
N PRO A 415 -4.21 46.42 14.80
CA PRO A 415 -2.98 47.04 14.36
C PRO A 415 -1.98 47.14 15.51
N ARG A 416 -0.81 46.50 15.35
CA ARG A 416 0.35 46.69 16.23
C ARG A 416 1.06 48.00 15.85
N ALA A 417 1.45 48.76 16.87
CA ALA A 417 2.23 50.00 16.79
C ALA A 417 3.44 49.89 15.83
N PRO A 418 3.87 51.00 15.20
CA PRO A 418 4.93 50.98 14.20
C PRO A 418 6.24 50.46 14.81
N ARG A 419 6.85 49.48 14.13
CA ARG A 419 8.16 48.95 14.48
C ARG A 419 9.22 49.99 14.17
N LEU A 420 10.11 50.25 15.13
CA LEU A 420 11.34 51.02 14.90
C LEU A 420 12.16 50.37 13.77
N PRO A 421 12.87 51.16 12.94
CA PRO A 421 13.68 50.63 11.85
C PRO A 421 14.74 49.65 12.38
N LYS A 422 14.91 48.51 11.70
CA LYS A 422 16.04 47.62 11.95
C LYS A 422 17.32 48.38 11.58
N ALA A 423 18.25 48.46 12.53
CA ALA A 423 19.58 49.01 12.33
C ALA A 423 20.25 48.36 11.11
N SER A 424 20.84 49.19 10.24
CA SER A 424 21.60 48.71 9.09
C SER A 424 22.87 47.99 9.54
N VAL A 425 23.48 47.20 8.66
CA VAL A 425 24.75 46.51 8.95
C VAL A 425 25.85 47.52 9.30
N GLU A 426 25.81 48.73 8.71
CA GLU A 426 26.69 49.85 9.00
C GLU A 426 26.44 50.47 10.39
N ASP A 427 25.17 50.55 10.82
CA ASP A 427 24.82 51.00 12.18
C ASP A 427 25.29 50.01 13.25
N LEU A 428 25.25 48.70 12.94
CA LEU A 428 25.72 47.65 13.84
C LEU A 428 27.25 47.63 13.94
N THR A 429 27.98 47.85 12.84
CA THR A 429 29.45 47.99 12.90
C THR A 429 29.87 49.28 13.60
N SER A 430 29.18 50.40 13.35
CA SER A 430 29.43 51.67 14.05
C SER A 430 29.21 51.55 15.56
N ALA A 431 28.10 50.92 15.97
CA ALA A 431 27.81 50.67 17.38
C ALA A 431 28.82 49.70 18.04
N PHE A 432 29.31 48.71 17.30
CA PHE A 432 30.36 47.80 17.77
C PHE A 432 31.70 48.52 17.96
N HIS A 433 32.10 49.39 17.02
CA HIS A 433 33.33 50.19 17.13
C HIS A 433 33.25 51.20 18.29
N GLN A 434 32.12 51.87 18.49
CA GLN A 434 31.90 52.76 19.64
C GLN A 434 31.93 52.01 20.97
N PHE A 435 31.40 50.78 21.02
CA PHE A 435 31.45 49.95 22.23
C PHE A 435 32.89 49.54 22.56
N VAL A 436 33.67 49.11 21.57
CA VAL A 436 35.09 48.73 21.75
C VAL A 436 35.95 49.93 22.18
N GLU A 437 35.71 51.12 21.63
CA GLU A 437 36.39 52.36 22.08
C GLU A 437 35.98 52.78 23.50
N SER A 438 34.72 52.58 23.88
CA SER A 438 34.23 52.88 25.24
C SER A 438 34.78 51.94 26.32
N THR A 439 35.22 50.73 25.94
CA THR A 439 35.77 49.71 26.86
C THR A 439 37.29 49.75 27.00
N SER A 440 38.00 50.61 26.25
CA SER A 440 39.47 50.59 26.16
C SER A 440 40.19 51.76 26.84
N SER A 441 39.52 52.56 27.69
CA SER A 441 40.19 53.62 28.47
C SER A 441 39.98 53.49 29.99
N PRO A 442 41.05 53.25 30.78
CA PRO A 442 40.95 53.20 32.25
C PRO A 442 40.79 54.62 32.86
N PRO A 443 40.04 54.78 33.96
CA PRO A 443 39.79 56.09 34.56
C PRO A 443 41.06 56.65 35.23
N LYS A 444 41.45 57.89 34.86
CA LYS A 444 42.53 58.63 35.53
C LYS A 444 42.12 59.06 36.95
N PRO A 445 42.97 58.90 37.96
CA PRO A 445 42.69 59.35 39.33
C PRO A 445 42.76 60.89 39.44
N LYS A 446 41.80 61.48 40.16
CA LYS A 446 41.75 62.92 40.49
C LYS A 446 42.81 63.25 41.54
N LYS A 447 43.58 64.33 41.32
CA LYS A 447 44.45 64.95 42.33
C LYS A 447 43.62 65.72 43.37
N PRO A 448 44.05 65.76 44.64
CA PRO A 448 43.29 66.35 45.74
C PRO A 448 43.40 67.89 45.75
N LYS A 449 42.37 68.54 46.29
CA LYS A 449 42.45 69.84 46.94
C LYS A 449 42.28 69.63 48.44
#